data_AF-X1PMC7-F1
#
_entry.id   AF-X1PMC7-F1
#
_cell.length_a   1.000
_cell.length_b   1.000
_cell.length_c   1.000
_cell.angle_alpha   90.00
_cell.angle_beta   90.00
_cell.angle_gamma   90.00
#
_symmetry.space_group_name_H-M   'P 1'
#
loop_
_entity.id
_entity.type
_entity.pdbx_description
1 polymer ?
#
loop_
_entity_poly.entity_id
_entity_poly.type
_entity_poly.pdbx_seq_one_letter_code
_entity_poly.pdbx_strand_id
1 'polypeptide(L)'
;MRENASRGFFNGSRPPYGFCKVAVRDGMRTRCTLQPESDDSAAVKVVRRAFDMVVKDIGCKEIAKALNSDGFRTSRGERWGKTTIHKILTNEAYCGTLVWGGRPGHPAARSAEPPVRVENAWPAIISREA
;
A
#
# COMPACT_ATOMS: atom_id res chain seq x y z
N MET A 1 7.64 -15.77 -10.97
CA MET A 1 7.23 -14.56 -10.21
C MET A 1 5.72 -14.41 -10.17
N ARG A 2 5.02 -14.60 -11.29
CA ARG A 2 3.56 -14.71 -11.36
C ARG A 2 2.99 -15.70 -10.33
N GLU A 3 3.49 -16.94 -10.30
CA GLU A 3 3.08 -17.96 -9.34
C GLU A 3 3.26 -17.52 -7.87
N ASN A 4 4.36 -16.85 -7.53
CA ASN A 4 4.56 -16.30 -6.18
C ASN A 4 3.50 -15.24 -5.86
N ALA A 5 3.20 -14.35 -6.82
CA ALA A 5 2.18 -13.33 -6.64
C ALA A 5 0.79 -13.96 -6.46
N SER A 6 0.47 -15.01 -7.22
CA SER A 6 -0.79 -15.75 -7.06
C SER A 6 -0.91 -16.42 -5.69
N ARG A 7 0.21 -16.69 -5.02
CA ARG A 7 0.27 -17.22 -3.66
C ARG A 7 0.29 -16.13 -2.58
N GLY A 8 0.11 -14.85 -2.95
CA GLY A 8 0.09 -13.72 -2.01
C GLY A 8 1.47 -13.20 -1.60
N PHE A 9 2.56 -13.72 -2.17
CA PHE A 9 3.90 -13.24 -1.81
C PHE A 9 4.25 -11.92 -2.49
N PHE A 10 4.79 -10.99 -1.70
CA PHE A 10 5.24 -9.69 -2.15
C PHE A 10 6.54 -9.81 -2.95
N ASN A 11 6.47 -9.48 -4.25
CA ASN A 11 7.60 -9.49 -5.17
C ASN A 11 8.21 -8.09 -5.42
N GLY A 12 7.82 -7.08 -4.63
CA GLY A 12 8.34 -5.72 -4.76
C GLY A 12 9.65 -5.50 -4.00
N SER A 13 10.46 -4.55 -4.47
CA SER A 13 11.72 -4.18 -3.80
C SER A 13 11.49 -3.34 -2.55
N ARG A 14 10.58 -2.36 -2.60
CA ARG A 14 10.28 -1.43 -1.51
C ARG A 14 8.83 -1.60 -1.05
N PRO A 15 8.57 -1.83 0.25
CA PRO A 15 7.22 -1.93 0.76
C PRO A 15 6.50 -0.56 0.69
N PRO A 16 5.15 -0.55 0.61
CA PRO A 16 4.35 0.66 0.76
C PRO A 16 4.58 1.32 2.13
N TYR A 17 4.25 2.61 2.24
CA TYR A 17 4.37 3.36 3.48
C TYR A 17 3.48 2.76 4.59
N GLY A 18 3.99 2.55 5.80
CA GLY A 18 3.24 1.90 6.88
C GLY A 18 3.28 0.37 6.83
N PHE A 19 4.04 -0.23 5.89
CA PHE A 19 4.26 -1.67 5.83
C PHE A 19 5.74 -2.01 5.95
N CYS A 20 6.01 -3.11 6.62
CA CYS A 20 7.29 -3.78 6.69
C CYS A 20 7.29 -5.04 5.82
N LYS A 21 8.44 -5.36 5.23
CA LYS A 21 8.64 -6.60 4.51
C LYS A 21 9.08 -7.69 5.49
N VAL A 22 8.34 -8.79 5.54
CA VAL A 22 8.61 -9.91 6.43
C VAL A 22 9.00 -11.13 5.61
N ALA A 23 10.12 -11.76 5.95
CA ALA A 23 10.57 -12.99 5.32
C ALA A 23 9.76 -14.17 5.86
N VAL A 24 9.14 -14.94 4.96
CA VAL A 24 8.36 -16.13 5.29
C VAL A 24 9.01 -17.34 4.64
N ARG A 25 9.12 -18.43 5.41
CA ARG A 25 9.70 -19.68 4.92
C ARG A 25 8.63 -20.45 4.14
N ASP A 26 8.90 -20.70 2.87
CA ASP A 26 8.04 -21.46 1.95
C ASP A 26 8.80 -22.72 1.50
N GLY A 27 8.76 -23.75 2.36
CA GLY A 27 9.56 -24.96 2.19
C GLY A 27 11.07 -24.67 2.21
N MET A 28 11.75 -24.92 1.09
CA MET A 28 13.18 -24.65 0.92
C MET A 28 13.49 -23.21 0.47
N ARG A 29 12.48 -22.41 0.13
CA ARG A 29 12.66 -21.05 -0.38
C ARG A 29 12.21 -20.01 0.64
N THR A 30 12.94 -18.92 0.73
CA THR A 30 12.50 -17.74 1.49
C THR A 30 11.71 -16.83 0.57
N ARG A 31 10.48 -16.50 0.97
CA ARG A 31 9.60 -15.53 0.30
C ARG A 31 9.42 -14.31 1.18
N CYS A 32 8.82 -13.27 0.63
CA CYS A 32 8.50 -12.05 1.38
C CYS A 32 7.00 -11.85 1.37
N THR A 33 6.45 -11.40 2.50
CA THR A 33 5.10 -10.84 2.61
C THR A 33 5.19 -9.41 3.14
N LEU A 34 4.08 -8.69 3.10
CA LEU A 34 3.94 -7.41 3.79
C LEU A 34 3.25 -7.62 5.12
N GLN A 35 3.68 -6.85 6.12
CA GLN A 35 3.00 -6.76 7.40
C GLN A 35 2.86 -5.28 7.74
N PRO A 36 1.67 -4.81 8.12
CA PRO A 36 1.52 -3.44 8.59
C PRO A 36 2.42 -3.20 9.80
N GLU A 37 2.95 -2.00 9.91
CA GLU A 37 3.61 -1.54 11.12
C GLU A 37 2.61 -1.53 12.30
N SER A 38 3.13 -1.34 13.52
CA SER A 38 2.29 -1.19 14.70
C SER A 38 1.24 -0.10 14.52
N ASP A 39 0.04 -0.32 15.06
CA ASP A 39 -1.08 0.63 15.06
C ASP A 39 -0.71 2.04 15.55
N ASP A 40 0.25 2.11 16.47
CA ASP A 40 0.73 3.38 17.02
C ASP A 40 1.74 4.12 16.11
N SER A 41 2.27 3.44 15.09
CA SER A 41 3.23 4.03 14.15
C SER A 41 2.63 5.25 13.46
N ALA A 42 3.42 6.32 13.37
CA ALA A 42 3.04 7.52 12.63
C ALA A 42 2.61 7.19 11.19
N ALA A 43 3.21 6.17 10.58
CA ALA A 43 2.88 5.79 9.22
C ALA A 43 1.46 5.22 9.08
N VAL A 44 1.07 4.32 10.00
CA VAL A 44 -0.26 3.73 10.05
C VAL A 44 -1.31 4.80 10.37
N LYS A 45 -1.02 5.68 11.34
CA LYS A 45 -1.88 6.82 11.69
C LYS A 45 -2.14 7.74 10.50
N VAL A 46 -1.11 8.09 9.73
CA VAL A 46 -1.23 8.91 8.52
C VAL A 46 -2.12 8.26 7.49
N VAL A 47 -1.90 6.96 7.20
CA VAL A 47 -2.69 6.22 6.21
C VAL A 47 -4.16 6.22 6.63
N ARG A 48 -4.47 5.81 7.86
CA ARG A 48 -5.85 5.80 8.38
C ARG A 48 -6.51 7.16 8.30
N ARG A 49 -5.81 8.21 8.69
CA ARG A 49 -6.30 9.59 8.63
C ARG A 49 -6.55 10.03 7.19
N ALA A 50 -5.67 9.70 6.25
CA ALA A 50 -5.87 10.01 4.83
C ALA A 50 -7.12 9.33 4.26
N PHE A 51 -7.35 8.06 4.61
CA PHE A 51 -8.55 7.32 4.19
C PHE A 51 -9.83 7.83 4.87
N ASP A 52 -9.81 8.12 6.18
CA ASP A 52 -10.95 8.73 6.88
C ASP A 52 -11.35 10.09 6.26
N MET A 53 -10.35 10.92 5.92
CA MET A 53 -10.62 12.20 5.28
C MET A 53 -11.17 12.06 3.86
N VAL A 54 -10.71 11.08 3.06
CA VAL A 54 -11.26 10.90 1.70
C VAL A 54 -12.70 10.39 1.74
N VAL A 55 -13.07 9.56 2.72
CA VAL A 55 -14.46 9.14 2.95
C VAL A 55 -15.36 10.33 3.29
N LYS A 56 -14.80 11.37 3.91
CA LYS A 56 -15.46 12.66 4.18
C LYS A 56 -15.42 13.64 3.00
N ASP A 57 -15.16 13.16 1.79
CA ASP A 57 -15.05 13.94 0.54
C ASP A 57 -13.91 14.99 0.55
N ILE A 58 -12.91 14.85 1.44
CA ILE A 58 -11.80 15.79 1.51
C ILE A 58 -10.79 15.46 0.39
N GLY A 59 -10.53 16.44 -0.48
CA GLY A 59 -9.59 16.28 -1.58
C GLY A 59 -8.13 16.06 -1.14
N CYS A 60 -7.34 15.37 -1.98
CA CYS A 60 -5.94 15.01 -1.67
C CYS A 60 -5.04 16.20 -1.31
N LYS A 61 -5.34 17.41 -1.81
CA LYS A 61 -4.60 18.63 -1.49
C LYS A 61 -4.82 19.05 -0.04
N GLU A 62 -6.06 19.04 0.41
CA GLU A 62 -6.42 19.41 1.79
C GLU A 62 -5.96 18.34 2.77
N ILE A 63 -6.06 17.05 2.42
CA ILE A 63 -5.46 15.95 3.18
C ILE A 63 -3.96 16.18 3.39
N ALA A 64 -3.22 16.51 2.33
CA ALA A 64 -1.79 16.78 2.43
C ALA A 64 -1.49 17.97 3.35
N LYS A 65 -2.29 19.04 3.28
CA LYS A 65 -2.16 20.21 4.15
C LYS A 65 -2.43 19.86 5.62
N ALA A 66 -3.50 19.12 5.89
CA ALA A 66 -3.86 18.66 7.23
C ALA A 66 -2.73 17.81 7.84
N LEU A 67 -2.25 16.80 7.11
CA LEU A 67 -1.14 15.94 7.58
C LEU A 67 0.15 16.72 7.85
N ASN A 68 0.46 17.71 7.02
CA ASN A 68 1.63 18.56 7.22
C ASN A 68 1.48 19.48 8.45
N SER A 69 0.27 20.00 8.69
CA SER A 69 -0.08 20.85 9.83
C SER A 69 -0.04 20.07 11.14
N ASP A 70 -0.47 18.81 11.12
CA ASP A 70 -0.38 17.88 12.25
C ASP A 70 1.07 17.44 12.57
N GLY A 71 2.04 17.89 11.77
CA GLY A 71 3.46 17.58 11.96
C GLY A 71 3.93 16.28 11.32
N PHE A 72 3.05 15.52 10.64
CA PHE A 72 3.46 14.29 9.98
C PHE A 72 4.40 14.56 8.79
N ARG A 73 5.33 13.62 8.57
CA ARG A 73 6.29 13.63 7.47
C ARG A 73 6.34 12.26 6.80
N THR A 74 6.76 12.24 5.55
CA THR A 74 7.01 10.99 4.81
C THR A 74 8.17 10.22 5.44
N SER A 75 8.41 8.96 5.04
CA SER A 75 9.59 8.19 5.51
C SER A 75 10.94 8.86 5.23
N ARG A 76 10.98 9.86 4.34
CA ARG A 76 12.19 10.63 4.01
C ARG A 76 12.26 11.96 4.75
N GLY A 77 11.33 12.24 5.65
CA GLY A 77 11.22 13.53 6.35
C GLY A 77 10.60 14.65 5.51
N GLU A 78 10.16 14.36 4.28
CA GLU A 78 9.57 15.37 3.38
C GLU A 78 8.10 15.67 3.74
N ARG A 79 7.62 16.84 3.30
CA ARG A 79 6.21 17.24 3.41
C ARG A 79 5.32 16.39 2.50
N TRP A 80 4.08 16.18 2.93
CA TRP A 80 3.04 15.53 2.14
C TRP A 80 2.62 16.42 0.96
N GLY A 81 2.59 15.84 -0.22
CA GLY A 81 2.07 16.47 -1.44
C GLY A 81 0.86 15.72 -1.97
N LYS A 82 0.01 16.41 -2.75
CA LYS A 82 -1.22 15.83 -3.33
C LYS A 82 -0.96 14.52 -4.09
N THR A 83 0.15 14.44 -4.81
CA THR A 83 0.51 13.28 -5.64
C THR A 83 0.86 12.06 -4.78
N THR A 84 1.57 12.27 -3.67
CA THR A 84 1.92 11.20 -2.73
C THR A 84 0.68 10.67 -2.03
N ILE A 85 -0.21 11.56 -1.60
CA ILE A 85 -1.50 11.18 -1.00
C ILE A 85 -2.35 10.39 -2.01
N HIS A 86 -2.49 10.88 -3.23
CA HIS A 86 -3.22 10.17 -4.28
C HIS A 86 -2.65 8.76 -4.53
N LYS A 87 -1.32 8.61 -4.55
CA LYS A 87 -0.67 7.29 -4.66
C LYS A 87 -0.95 6.36 -3.47
N ILE A 88 -1.10 6.89 -2.25
CA ILE A 88 -1.47 6.09 -1.08
C ILE A 88 -2.92 5.63 -1.20
N LEU A 89 -3.84 6.56 -1.48
CA LEU A 89 -5.27 6.28 -1.55
C LEU A 89 -5.64 5.33 -2.69
N THR A 90 -4.89 5.35 -3.80
CA THR A 90 -5.09 4.45 -4.95
C THR A 90 -4.35 3.11 -4.83
N ASN A 91 -3.55 2.91 -3.78
CA ASN A 91 -2.79 1.68 -3.60
C ASN A 91 -3.59 0.64 -2.81
N GLU A 92 -4.01 -0.41 -3.50
CA GLU A 92 -4.85 -1.47 -2.93
C GLU A 92 -4.12 -2.35 -1.91
N ALA A 93 -2.79 -2.23 -1.80
CA ALA A 93 -2.03 -2.89 -0.75
C ALA A 93 -2.52 -2.49 0.65
N TYR A 94 -3.05 -1.27 0.82
CA TYR A 94 -3.61 -0.82 2.10
C TYR A 94 -4.87 -1.58 2.52
N CYS A 95 -5.59 -2.16 1.56
CA CYS A 95 -6.74 -3.04 1.75
C CYS A 95 -6.38 -4.53 1.72
N GLY A 96 -5.10 -4.88 1.87
CA GLY A 96 -4.65 -6.28 1.85
C GLY A 96 -4.61 -6.92 0.45
N THR A 97 -4.73 -6.13 -0.63
CA THR A 97 -4.76 -6.66 -2.00
C THR A 97 -3.39 -6.54 -2.66
N LEU A 98 -2.84 -7.67 -3.12
CA LEU A 98 -1.64 -7.72 -3.94
C LEU A 98 -2.02 -7.57 -5.42
N VAL A 99 -1.39 -6.61 -6.10
CA VAL A 99 -1.50 -6.44 -7.55
C VAL A 99 -0.12 -6.60 -8.18
N TRP A 100 0.05 -7.54 -9.09
CA TRP A 100 1.30 -7.83 -9.78
C TRP A 100 1.11 -7.94 -11.29
N GLY A 101 2.00 -7.34 -12.09
CA GLY A 101 1.94 -7.39 -13.57
C GLY A 101 1.29 -6.19 -14.26
N GLY A 102 0.94 -5.14 -13.52
CA GLY A 102 0.37 -3.90 -14.06
C GLY A 102 -0.84 -3.44 -13.26
N ARG A 103 -1.33 -2.23 -13.55
CA ARG A 103 -2.59 -1.70 -12.99
C ARG A 103 -3.67 -1.70 -14.08
N PRO A 104 -4.96 -1.76 -13.74
CA PRO A 104 -6.03 -1.61 -14.72
C PRO A 104 -5.81 -0.35 -15.57
N GLY A 105 -5.87 -0.48 -16.90
CA GLY A 105 -5.62 0.62 -17.85
C GLY A 105 -4.15 0.98 -18.11
N HIS A 106 -3.19 0.44 -17.35
CA HIS A 106 -1.76 0.54 -17.65
C HIS A 106 -1.09 -0.82 -17.41
N PRO A 107 -1.27 -1.77 -18.35
CA PRO A 107 -0.54 -3.03 -18.29
C PRO A 107 0.97 -2.74 -18.32
N ALA A 108 1.76 -3.53 -17.60
CA ALA A 108 3.20 -3.48 -17.80
C ALA A 108 3.46 -3.82 -19.28
N ALA A 109 4.14 -2.94 -20.01
CA ALA A 109 4.28 -2.96 -21.48
C ALA A 109 4.85 -4.26 -22.08
N ARG A 110 5.19 -5.26 -21.26
CA ARG A 110 5.77 -6.56 -21.65
C ARG A 110 4.95 -7.78 -21.22
N SER A 111 3.79 -7.62 -20.58
CA SER A 111 2.95 -8.75 -20.17
C SER A 111 1.69 -8.79 -21.03
N ALA A 112 1.63 -9.74 -21.97
CA ALA A 112 0.41 -10.10 -22.68
C ALA A 112 -0.64 -10.74 -21.75
N GLU A 113 -0.21 -11.12 -20.54
CA GLU A 113 -1.04 -11.78 -19.56
C GLU A 113 -1.68 -10.79 -18.56
N PRO A 114 -2.91 -11.05 -18.08
CA PRO A 114 -3.60 -10.16 -17.14
C PRO A 114 -2.83 -10.01 -15.82
N PRO A 115 -2.96 -8.85 -15.13
CA PRO A 115 -2.35 -8.65 -13.83
C PRO A 115 -2.92 -9.65 -12.81
N VAL A 116 -2.03 -10.23 -12.01
CA VAL A 116 -2.41 -11.08 -10.89
C VAL A 116 -2.91 -10.19 -9.76
N ARG A 117 -4.14 -10.44 -9.32
CA ARG A 117 -4.75 -9.80 -8.16
C ARG A 117 -5.04 -10.87 -7.12
N VAL A 118 -4.51 -10.70 -5.91
CA VAL A 118 -4.78 -11.59 -4.78
C VAL A 118 -5.29 -10.75 -3.63
N GLU A 119 -6.55 -10.97 -3.26
CA GLU A 119 -7.18 -10.34 -2.11
C GLU A 119 -6.72 -11.01 -0.83
N ASN A 120 -6.70 -10.28 0.28
CA ASN A 120 -6.27 -10.78 1.59
C ASN A 120 -4.88 -11.44 1.58
N ALA A 121 -3.96 -10.93 0.74
CA ALA A 121 -2.59 -11.41 0.65
C ALA A 121 -1.78 -11.10 1.93
N TRP A 122 -2.16 -10.06 2.65
CA TRP A 122 -1.57 -9.65 3.93
C TRP A 122 -2.59 -8.88 4.78
N PRO A 123 -2.34 -8.70 6.08
CA PRO A 123 -3.22 -7.90 6.95
C PRO A 123 -3.39 -6.48 6.40
N ALA A 124 -4.63 -6.05 6.24
CA ALA A 124 -4.97 -4.73 5.75
C ALA A 124 -4.79 -3.67 6.85
N ILE A 125 -4.40 -2.45 6.47
CA ILE A 125 -4.42 -1.28 7.37
C ILE A 125 -5.82 -0.67 7.41
N ILE A 126 -6.53 -0.73 6.29
CA ILE A 126 -7.85 -0.16 6.08
C ILE A 126 -8.81 -1.29 5.71
N SER A 127 -9.94 -1.39 6.42
CA SER A 127 -11.02 -2.29 6.04
C SER A 127 -11.66 -1.81 4.74
N ARG A 128 -11.99 -2.74 3.84
CA ARG A 128 -12.68 -2.43 2.58
C ARG A 128 -14.16 -2.04 2.79
N GLU A 129 -14.68 -2.21 4.00
CA GLU A 129 -16.05 -1.88 4.38
C GLU A 129 -16.06 -0.51 5.07
N ALA A 130 -16.23 0.56 4.29
CA ALA A 130 -16.61 1.88 4.78
C ALA A 130 -17.39 2.64 3.70
#